data_AF-A0A7X7K9K7-F1
#
_entry.id   AF-A0A7X7K9K7-F1
#
_cell.length_a   1.000
_cell.length_b   1.000
_cell.length_c   1.000
_cell.angle_alpha   90.00
_cell.angle_beta   90.00
_cell.angle_gamma   90.00
#
_symmetry.space_group_name_H-M   'P 1'
#
loop_
_entity.id
_entity.type
_entity.pdbx_description
1 polymer ?
#
loop_
_entity_poly.entity_id
_entity_poly.type
_entity_poly.pdbx_seq_one_letter_code
_entity_poly.pdbx_strand_id
1 'polypeptide(L)'
;MPSLLTVLRDPSSRRPDPEPLAVDLFRVIAVGTAIWGAVLLGAVVVHLTTATDAARWVQVACAGLALGGIGLAWSARNRKRWQSERG
;
A
#
# COMPACT_ATOMS: atom_id res chain seq x y z
N MET A 1 -9.37 4.30 -34.52
CA MET A 1 -8.94 4.73 -33.17
C MET A 1 -8.96 6.25 -33.13
N PRO A 2 -9.55 6.89 -32.11
CA PRO A 2 -9.57 8.35 -32.04
C PRO A 2 -8.15 8.93 -32.01
N SER A 3 -7.93 10.03 -32.73
CA SER A 3 -6.66 10.74 -32.80
C SER A 3 -6.35 11.43 -31.46
N LEU A 4 -5.09 11.40 -31.02
CA LEU A 4 -4.64 12.06 -29.77
C LEU A 4 -4.98 13.57 -29.75
N LEU A 5 -5.01 14.21 -30.93
CA LEU A 5 -5.40 15.62 -31.06
C LEU A 5 -6.88 15.85 -30.76
N THR A 6 -7.75 14.87 -31.02
CA THR A 6 -9.19 14.95 -30.73
C THR A 6 -9.45 14.90 -29.23
N VAL A 7 -8.72 14.06 -28.49
CA VAL A 7 -8.85 13.89 -27.03
C VAL A 7 -8.32 15.12 -26.25
N LEU A 8 -7.29 15.79 -26.77
CA LEU A 8 -6.75 17.01 -26.16
C LEU A 8 -7.63 18.23 -26.43
N ARG A 9 -8.25 18.31 -27.62
CA ARG A 9 -9.10 19.44 -28.02
C ARG A 9 -10.50 19.39 -27.43
N ASP A 10 -11.03 18.18 -27.18
CA ASP A 10 -12.33 18.00 -26.56
C ASP A 10 -12.22 17.08 -25.32
N PRO A 11 -11.97 17.65 -24.13
CA PRO A 11 -11.89 16.93 -22.88
C PRO A 11 -13.20 16.19 -22.54
N SER A 12 -14.33 16.63 -23.11
CA SER A 12 -15.64 16.00 -22.89
C SER A 12 -15.81 14.65 -23.61
N SER A 13 -14.94 14.35 -24.58
CA SER A 13 -14.86 13.02 -25.21
C SER A 13 -14.12 11.98 -24.35
N ARG A 14 -13.53 12.40 -23.21
CA ARG A 14 -12.95 11.46 -22.24
C ARG A 14 -14.08 10.61 -21.67
N ARG A 15 -13.95 9.29 -21.84
CA ARG A 15 -14.80 8.33 -21.15
C ARG A 15 -14.69 8.62 -19.65
N PRO A 16 -15.80 8.75 -18.91
CA PRO A 16 -15.75 8.98 -17.47
C PRO A 16 -14.87 7.92 -16.81
N ASP A 17 -14.01 8.36 -15.89
CA ASP A 17 -13.15 7.44 -15.16
C ASP A 17 -14.03 6.38 -14.46
N PRO A 18 -13.65 5.10 -14.53
CA PRO A 18 -14.39 4.06 -13.82
C PRO A 18 -14.40 4.39 -12.33
N GLU A 19 -15.53 4.13 -11.69
CA GLU A 19 -15.67 4.37 -10.25
C GLU A 19 -14.55 3.62 -9.50
N PRO A 20 -13.86 4.27 -8.54
CA PRO A 20 -12.79 3.64 -7.79
C PRO A 20 -13.29 2.35 -7.15
N LEU A 21 -12.57 1.24 -7.40
CA LEU A 21 -12.95 -0.05 -6.84
C LEU A 21 -12.92 0.05 -5.30
N ALA A 22 -14.05 -0.27 -4.67
CA ALA A 22 -14.19 -0.25 -3.22
C ALA A 22 -13.42 -1.41 -2.58
N VAL A 23 -12.10 -1.29 -2.52
CA VAL A 23 -11.22 -2.24 -1.84
C VAL A 23 -11.06 -1.89 -0.38
N ASP A 24 -11.06 -2.89 0.51
CA ASP A 24 -10.69 -2.67 1.90
C ASP A 24 -9.18 -2.48 2.01
N LEU A 25 -8.75 -1.22 1.87
CA LEU A 25 -7.35 -0.86 1.89
C LEU A 25 -6.68 -1.20 3.22
N PHE A 26 -7.42 -1.12 4.33
CA PHE A 26 -6.90 -1.52 5.64
C PHE A 26 -6.51 -3.00 5.62
N ARG A 27 -7.39 -3.86 5.08
CA ARG A 27 -7.11 -5.30 4.96
C ARG A 27 -5.90 -5.57 4.07
N VAL A 28 -5.78 -4.90 2.93
CA VAL A 28 -4.66 -5.08 2.00
C VAL A 28 -3.33 -4.67 2.65
N ILE A 29 -3.28 -3.49 3.26
CA ILE A 29 -2.07 -3.00 3.93
C ILE A 29 -1.73 -3.87 5.14
N ALA A 30 -2.72 -4.34 5.90
CA ALA A 30 -2.50 -5.20 7.07
C ALA A 30 -1.83 -6.52 6.68
N VAL A 31 -2.28 -7.15 5.60
CA VAL A 31 -1.67 -8.39 5.08
C VAL A 31 -0.23 -8.15 4.66
N GLY A 32 0.05 -7.09 3.88
CA GLY A 32 1.42 -6.75 3.48
C GLY A 32 2.32 -6.45 4.68
N THR A 33 1.80 -5.75 5.69
CA THR A 33 2.53 -5.43 6.93
C THR A 33 2.85 -6.70 7.72
N ALA A 34 1.90 -7.64 7.81
CA ALA A 34 2.12 -8.92 8.49
C ALA A 34 3.22 -9.76 7.81
N ILE A 35 3.24 -9.77 6.47
CA ILE A 35 4.30 -10.44 5.69
C ILE A 35 5.66 -9.82 6.00
N TRP A 36 5.76 -8.48 6.02
CA TRP A 36 7.00 -7.81 6.41
C TRP A 36 7.44 -8.12 7.85
N GLY A 37 6.49 -8.32 8.77
CA GLY A 37 6.77 -8.79 10.13
C GLY A 37 7.40 -10.18 10.16
N ALA A 38 6.91 -11.11 9.34
CA ALA A 38 7.50 -12.44 9.20
C ALA A 38 8.91 -12.38 8.60
N VAL A 39 9.14 -11.52 7.61
CA VAL A 39 10.47 -11.28 7.03
C VAL A 39 11.43 -10.70 8.06
N LEU A 40 11.00 -9.71 8.85
CA LEU A 40 11.81 -9.15 9.93
C LEU A 40 12.21 -10.22 10.94
N LEU A 41 11.23 -11.04 11.37
CA LEU A 41 11.48 -12.12 12.31
C LEU A 41 12.52 -13.10 11.77
N GLY A 42 12.36 -13.55 10.52
CA GLY A 42 13.32 -14.45 9.87
C GLY A 42 14.71 -13.82 9.75
N ALA A 43 14.79 -12.55 9.34
CA ALA A 43 16.06 -11.83 9.20
C ALA A 43 16.80 -11.68 10.54
N VAL A 44 16.07 -11.36 11.62
CA VAL A 44 16.64 -11.28 12.98
C VAL A 44 17.13 -12.66 13.44
N VAL A 45 16.34 -13.72 13.23
CA VAL A 45 16.75 -15.09 13.59
C VAL A 45 18.04 -15.47 12.86
N VAL A 46 18.11 -15.27 11.54
CA VAL A 46 19.33 -15.57 10.75
C VAL A 46 20.51 -14.76 11.25
N HIS A 47 20.34 -13.45 11.48
CA HIS A 47 21.42 -12.58 11.92
C HIS A 47 21.99 -12.97 13.29
N LEU A 48 21.14 -13.47 14.19
CA LEU A 48 21.55 -13.82 15.56
C LEU A 48 22.04 -15.27 15.70
N THR A 49 21.59 -16.18 14.84
CA THR A 49 21.89 -17.63 14.98
C THR A 49 22.93 -18.14 13.99
N THR A 50 23.30 -17.33 12.99
CA THR A 50 24.25 -17.71 11.94
C THR A 50 25.34 -16.66 11.78
N ALA A 51 26.43 -17.00 11.09
CA ALA A 51 27.45 -16.03 10.69
C ALA A 51 27.05 -15.17 9.49
N THR A 52 25.82 -15.31 8.98
CA THR A 52 25.33 -14.54 7.84
C THR A 52 24.89 -13.15 8.28
N ASP A 53 25.48 -12.12 7.65
CA ASP A 53 25.02 -10.76 7.84
C ASP A 53 23.67 -10.53 7.14
N ALA A 54 22.62 -10.41 7.94
CA ALA A 54 21.27 -10.08 7.49
C ALA A 54 20.83 -8.67 7.93
N ALA A 55 21.76 -7.80 8.36
CA ALA A 55 21.45 -6.45 8.84
C ALA A 55 20.67 -5.63 7.81
N ARG A 56 21.02 -5.75 6.52
CA ARG A 56 20.29 -5.09 5.43
C ARG A 56 18.83 -5.56 5.34
N TRP A 57 18.57 -6.86 5.51
CA TRP A 57 17.20 -7.39 5.49
C TRP A 57 16.40 -6.90 6.69
N VAL A 58 17.02 -6.81 7.87
CA VAL A 58 16.41 -6.22 9.06
C VAL A 58 16.03 -4.76 8.81
N GLN A 59 16.94 -3.95 8.25
CA GLN A 59 16.68 -2.54 7.92
C GLN A 59 15.53 -2.37 6.93
N VAL A 60 15.51 -3.17 5.85
CA VAL A 60 14.45 -3.12 4.83
C VAL A 60 13.10 -3.55 5.43
N ALA A 61 13.08 -4.61 6.25
CA ALA A 61 11.85 -5.08 6.87
C ALA A 61 11.30 -4.08 7.91
N CYS A 62 12.17 -3.42 8.68
CA CYS A 62 11.79 -2.32 9.55
C CYS A 62 11.17 -1.15 8.76
N ALA A 63 11.74 -0.79 7.61
CA ALA A 63 11.17 0.24 6.74
C ALA A 63 9.79 -0.19 6.18
N GLY A 64 9.65 -1.45 5.75
CA GLY A 64 8.37 -2.01 5.31
C GLY A 64 7.30 -1.97 6.39
N LEU A 65 7.64 -2.32 7.64
CA LEU A 65 6.73 -2.22 8.78
C LEU A 65 6.37 -0.77 9.13
N ALA A 66 7.32 0.15 9.08
CA ALA A 66 7.06 1.56 9.34
C ALA A 66 6.09 2.14 8.29
N LEU A 67 6.34 1.88 7.01
CA LEU A 67 5.46 2.31 5.92
C LEU A 67 4.08 1.64 6.01
N GLY A 68 4.03 0.34 6.33
CA GLY A 68 2.78 -0.39 6.55
C GLY A 68 1.97 0.18 7.72
N GLY A 69 2.63 0.47 8.85
CA GLY A 69 2.00 1.09 10.02
C GLY A 69 1.46 2.49 9.72
N ILE A 70 2.20 3.32 8.99
CA ILE A 70 1.73 4.63 8.53
C ILE A 70 0.51 4.46 7.62
N GLY A 71 0.56 3.51 6.68
CA GLY A 71 -0.56 3.19 5.78
C GLY A 71 -1.81 2.71 6.51
N LEU A 72 -1.65 1.89 7.56
CA LEU A 72 -2.75 1.43 8.42
C LEU A 72 -3.36 2.58 9.22
N ALA A 73 -2.53 3.41 9.83
CA ALA A 73 -2.99 4.59 10.58
C ALA A 73 -3.74 5.57 9.66
N TRP A 74 -3.22 5.81 8.46
CA TRP A 74 -3.88 6.61 7.45
C TRP A 74 -5.21 5.99 7.03
N SER A 75 -5.23 4.70 6.70
CA SER A 75 -6.44 3.99 6.28
C SER A 75 -7.52 4.00 7.36
N ALA A 76 -7.16 3.77 8.62
CA ALA A 76 -8.08 3.82 9.74
C ALA A 76 -8.69 5.22 9.94
N ARG A 77 -7.92 6.29 9.70
CA ARG A 77 -8.39 7.68 9.77
C ARG A 77 -9.29 8.04 8.58
N ASN A 78 -8.91 7.62 7.37
CA ASN A 78 -9.67 7.93 6.15
C ASN A 78 -10.94 7.09 6.00
N ARG A 79 -11.00 5.89 6.59
CA ARG A 79 -12.23 5.06 6.63
C ARG A 79 -13.41 5.81 7.25
N LYS A 80 -13.15 6.68 8.24
CA LYS A 80 -14.18 7.52 8.87
C LYS A 80 -14.78 8.57 7.92
N ARG A 81 -14.00 9.09 6.97
CA ARG A 81 -14.46 10.11 6.00
C ARG A 81 -15.38 9.52 4.93
N TRP A 82 -15.10 8.31 4.46
CA TRP A 82 -15.93 7.64 3.46
C TRP A 82 -17.24 7.08 4.02
N GLN A 83 -17.34 6.89 5.34
CA GLN A 83 -18.60 6.53 5.98
C GLN A 83 -19.54 7.74 6.18
N SER A 84 -19.01 8.96 6.29
CA SER A 84 -19.84 10.16 6.42
C SER A 84 -20.45 10.66 5.11
N GLU A 85 -19.92 10.26 3.95
CA GLU A 85 -20.49 10.62 2.63
C GLU A 85 -21.61 9.65 2.18
N ARG A 86 -21.80 8.53 2.88
CA ARG A 86 -22.83 7.52 2.58
C ARG A 86 -24.02 7.51 3.56
N GLY A 87 -24.05 8.39 4.55
CA GLY A 87 -25.16 8.57 5.49
C GLY A 87 -25.81 9.93 5.29
#